data_AF-A0A7X6Q3F3-F1
#
_entry.id   AF-A0A7X6Q3F3-F1
#
_cell.length_a   1.000
_cell.length_b   1.000
_cell.length_c   1.000
_cell.angle_alpha   90.00
_cell.angle_beta   90.00
_cell.angle_gamma   90.00
#
_symmetry.space_group_name_H-M   'P 1'
#
loop_
_entity.id
_entity.type
_entity.pdbx_description
1 polymer ?
#
loop_
_entity_poly.entity_id
_entity_poly.type
_entity_poly.pdbx_seq_one_letter_code
_entity_poly.pdbx_strand_id
1 'polypeptide(L)'
;VDTQAIEVIGDNDKGGINNPYTVEEVIALAPTDKNNALKEGVYVTGTIVGAWNTTPNPSVPEFTAPFSTDLNCLLGTQSSYICVQLSKNQPRAAVNLKDNPGNLGKTLTVRGDIILYNNMPGVKEISKYDMQ
;
A
#
# COMPACT_ATOMS: atom_id res chain seq x y z
N VAL A 1 -17.07 21.60 19.31
CA VAL A 1 -16.35 20.39 18.85
C VAL A 1 -16.82 20.14 17.45
N ASP A 2 -16.01 20.58 16.49
CA ASP A 2 -16.26 20.34 15.07
C ASP A 2 -15.89 18.89 14.82
N THR A 3 -16.86 17.99 14.95
CA THR A 3 -16.71 16.61 14.48
C THR A 3 -16.56 16.70 12.98
N GLN A 4 -15.31 16.71 12.50
CA GLN A 4 -15.04 16.42 11.10
C GLN A 4 -15.76 15.12 10.80
N ALA A 5 -16.84 15.20 10.03
CA ALA A 5 -17.53 14.03 9.55
C ALA A 5 -16.47 13.26 8.77
N ILE A 6 -16.06 12.09 9.28
CA ILE A 6 -15.34 11.12 8.47
C ILE A 6 -16.24 10.92 7.26
N GLU A 7 -15.81 11.38 6.09
CA GLU A 7 -16.54 11.20 4.85
C GLU A 7 -16.76 9.69 4.71
N VAL A 8 -18.02 9.26 4.84
CA VAL A 8 -18.36 7.86 4.65
C VAL A 8 -18.25 7.62 3.15
N ILE A 9 -17.11 7.11 2.71
CA ILE A 9 -16.90 6.70 1.33
C ILE A 9 -17.93 5.60 1.02
N GLY A 10 -18.84 5.86 0.10
CA GLY A 10 -19.83 4.87 -0.33
C GLY A 10 -19.12 3.68 -1.00
N ASP A 11 -19.70 2.49 -0.85
CA ASP A 11 -19.04 1.25 -1.31
C ASP A 11 -18.67 1.28 -2.81
N ASN A 12 -19.43 2.00 -3.63
CA ASN A 12 -19.21 2.13 -5.09
C ASN A 12 -18.55 3.46 -5.49
N ASP A 13 -18.37 4.38 -4.55
CA ASP A 13 -17.64 5.64 -4.80
C ASP A 13 -16.16 5.34 -5.01
N LYS A 14 -15.42 6.27 -5.62
CA LYS A 14 -14.00 6.03 -5.84
C LYS A 14 -13.25 5.91 -4.51
N GLY A 15 -12.54 4.81 -4.31
CA GLY A 15 -11.92 4.44 -3.04
C GLY A 15 -12.84 3.63 -2.11
N GLY A 16 -14.06 3.31 -2.53
CA GLY A 16 -14.95 2.36 -1.88
C GLY A 16 -14.53 0.92 -2.15
N ILE A 17 -15.07 -0.02 -1.37
CA ILE A 17 -14.68 -1.45 -1.45
C ILE A 17 -14.98 -2.09 -2.82
N ASN A 18 -16.04 -1.64 -3.51
CA ASN A 18 -16.42 -2.11 -4.84
C ASN A 18 -15.80 -1.27 -5.97
N ASN A 19 -15.12 -0.17 -5.64
CA ASN A 19 -14.44 0.70 -6.60
C ASN A 19 -13.12 1.23 -6.00
N PRO A 20 -12.17 0.33 -5.67
CA PRO A 20 -10.89 0.72 -5.09
C PRO A 20 -10.06 1.57 -6.06
N TYR A 21 -9.13 2.34 -5.53
CA TYR A 21 -8.07 2.93 -6.35
C TYR A 21 -7.14 1.83 -6.87
N THR A 22 -6.80 1.90 -8.15
CA THR A 22 -5.73 1.10 -8.75
C THR A 22 -4.38 1.75 -8.46
N VAL A 23 -3.31 0.97 -8.63
CA VAL A 23 -1.93 1.46 -8.51
C VAL A 23 -1.67 2.70 -9.38
N GLU A 24 -2.14 2.68 -10.64
CA GLU A 24 -1.95 3.79 -11.58
C GLU A 24 -2.64 5.08 -11.11
N GLU A 25 -3.84 4.96 -10.55
CA GLU A 25 -4.57 6.12 -10.02
C GLU A 25 -3.91 6.68 -8.77
N VAL A 26 -3.38 5.83 -7.88
CA VAL A 26 -2.61 6.30 -6.71
C VAL A 26 -1.35 7.04 -7.17
N ILE A 27 -0.66 6.56 -8.21
CA ILE A 27 0.48 7.25 -8.80
C ILE A 27 0.06 8.61 -9.40
N ALA A 28 -1.06 8.65 -10.12
CA ALA A 28 -1.60 9.87 -10.73
C ALA A 28 -2.03 10.92 -9.70
N LEU A 29 -2.47 10.50 -8.51
CA LEU A 29 -2.78 11.39 -7.39
C LEU A 29 -1.54 12.12 -6.85
N ALA A 30 -0.34 11.58 -7.06
CA ALA A 30 0.95 12.19 -6.74
C ALA A 30 1.02 12.81 -5.31
N PRO A 31 0.79 12.03 -4.23
CA PRO A 31 0.88 12.56 -2.87
C PRO A 31 2.30 13.06 -2.56
N THR A 32 2.39 14.24 -1.95
CA THR A 32 3.67 14.93 -1.67
C THR A 32 4.00 15.09 -0.19
N ASP A 33 3.02 14.91 0.70
CA ASP A 33 3.17 15.05 2.15
C ASP A 33 3.34 13.67 2.81
N LYS A 34 4.25 13.57 3.79
CA LYS A 34 4.55 12.35 4.56
C LYS A 34 3.76 12.25 5.86
N ASN A 35 3.17 13.35 6.31
CA ASN A 35 2.48 13.48 7.59
C ASN A 35 0.97 13.63 7.41
N ASN A 36 0.53 14.24 6.30
CA ASN A 36 -0.90 14.43 6.00
C ASN A 36 -1.29 13.57 4.80
N ALA A 37 -2.29 12.72 4.97
CA ALA A 37 -2.82 11.90 3.90
C ALA A 37 -3.52 12.76 2.85
N LEU A 38 -3.37 12.40 1.57
CA LEU A 38 -4.13 13.01 0.48
C LEU A 38 -5.57 12.46 0.42
N LYS A 39 -5.73 11.18 0.78
CA LYS A 39 -7.02 10.50 0.94
C LYS A 39 -6.92 9.59 2.15
N GLU A 40 -7.92 9.61 3.02
CA GLU A 40 -7.96 8.78 4.23
C GLU A 40 -8.97 7.63 4.07
N GLY A 41 -8.63 6.45 4.61
CA GLY A 41 -9.59 5.34 4.76
C GLY A 41 -10.17 4.79 3.44
N VAL A 42 -9.45 4.89 2.33
CA VAL A 42 -9.85 4.39 1.01
C VAL A 42 -9.32 2.98 0.75
N TYR A 43 -9.97 2.25 -0.14
CA TYR A 43 -9.47 0.98 -0.67
C TYR A 43 -8.53 1.20 -1.85
N VAL A 44 -7.43 0.46 -1.86
CA VAL A 44 -6.43 0.42 -2.93
C VAL A 44 -6.16 -1.04 -3.29
N THR A 45 -6.09 -1.37 -4.59
CA THR A 45 -5.85 -2.73 -5.07
C THR A 45 -4.71 -2.80 -6.08
N GLY A 46 -3.95 -3.90 -6.07
CA GLY A 46 -2.90 -4.17 -7.04
C GLY A 46 -2.18 -5.50 -6.79
N THR A 47 -1.32 -5.89 -7.73
CA THR A 47 -0.50 -7.11 -7.65
C THR A 47 0.75 -6.86 -6.80
N ILE A 48 1.05 -7.76 -5.86
CA ILE A 48 2.29 -7.74 -5.08
C ILE A 48 3.45 -8.08 -6.02
N VAL A 49 4.39 -7.15 -6.20
CA VAL A 49 5.53 -7.31 -7.11
C VAL A 49 6.89 -7.30 -6.44
N GLY A 50 6.95 -6.92 -5.17
CA GLY A 50 8.22 -6.87 -4.45
C GLY A 50 8.13 -6.25 -3.07
N ALA A 51 9.29 -5.86 -2.54
CA ALA A 51 9.43 -5.12 -1.29
C ALA A 51 10.46 -4.00 -1.43
N TRP A 52 10.34 -2.96 -0.62
CA TRP A 52 11.25 -1.82 -0.55
C TRP A 52 12.29 -2.03 0.55
N ASN A 53 13.51 -2.37 0.17
CA ASN A 53 14.60 -2.61 1.11
C ASN A 53 15.22 -1.28 1.57
N THR A 54 15.03 -0.98 2.86
CA THR A 54 15.55 0.23 3.51
C THR A 54 16.92 0.03 4.17
N THR A 55 17.49 -1.17 4.10
CA THR A 55 18.82 -1.48 4.64
C THR A 55 19.95 -0.80 3.85
N PRO A 56 19.99 -0.87 2.50
CA PRO A 56 20.96 -0.11 1.72
C PRO A 56 20.59 1.38 1.70
N ASN A 57 21.62 2.21 1.46
CA ASN A 57 21.50 3.65 1.27
C ASN A 57 22.16 4.06 -0.06
N PRO A 58 21.39 4.45 -1.09
CA PRO A 58 19.93 4.64 -1.07
C PRO A 58 19.16 3.31 -0.97
N SER A 59 17.93 3.39 -0.47
CA SER A 59 17.01 2.25 -0.45
C SER A 59 16.68 1.80 -1.87
N VAL A 60 16.42 0.50 -2.05
CA VAL A 60 16.21 -0.12 -3.36
C VAL A 60 14.99 -1.05 -3.34
N PRO A 61 14.29 -1.23 -4.48
CA PRO A 61 13.29 -2.27 -4.60
C PRO A 61 13.94 -3.65 -4.75
N GLU A 62 13.29 -4.66 -4.19
CA GLU A 62 13.59 -6.08 -4.38
C GLU A 62 12.38 -6.72 -5.06
N PHE A 63 12.57 -7.31 -6.25
CA PHE A 63 11.49 -7.95 -7.02
C PHE A 63 11.58 -9.48 -7.05
N THR A 64 12.65 -10.03 -6.48
CA THR A 64 12.92 -11.47 -6.41
C THR A 64 13.42 -11.84 -5.02
N ALA A 65 13.10 -13.05 -4.56
CA ALA A 65 13.60 -13.58 -3.30
C ALA A 65 15.14 -13.76 -3.32
N PRO A 66 15.81 -13.69 -2.15
CA PRO A 66 15.26 -13.43 -0.82
C PRO A 66 14.90 -11.95 -0.63
N PHE A 67 13.79 -11.69 0.07
CA PHE A 67 13.38 -10.33 0.45
C PHE A 67 13.93 -9.98 1.84
N SER A 68 14.44 -8.77 1.99
CA SER A 68 15.17 -8.34 3.19
C SER A 68 14.27 -7.80 4.30
N THR A 69 13.06 -7.34 3.96
CA THR A 69 12.16 -6.61 4.85
C THR A 69 10.79 -7.27 4.98
N ASP A 70 10.22 -7.20 6.17
CA ASP A 70 8.83 -7.55 6.46
C ASP A 70 7.92 -6.31 6.56
N LEU A 71 8.47 -5.09 6.45
CA LEU A 71 7.78 -3.87 6.84
C LEU A 71 6.83 -3.30 5.78
N ASN A 72 6.97 -3.74 4.53
CA ASN A 72 6.25 -3.19 3.39
C ASN A 72 6.11 -4.23 2.26
N CYS A 73 5.23 -3.93 1.30
CA CYS A 73 5.25 -4.56 -0.02
C CYS A 73 5.07 -3.50 -1.11
N LEU A 74 5.41 -3.85 -2.34
CA LEU A 74 5.20 -3.04 -3.54
C LEU A 74 4.00 -3.58 -4.31
N LEU A 75 3.03 -2.71 -4.63
CA LEU A 75 1.90 -3.06 -5.49
C LEU A 75 2.05 -2.42 -6.87
N GLY A 76 1.86 -3.19 -7.95
CA GLY A 76 1.92 -2.68 -9.33
C GLY A 76 2.62 -3.62 -10.30
N THR A 77 3.61 -3.08 -11.01
CA THR A 77 4.56 -3.77 -11.89
C THR A 77 5.99 -3.41 -11.48
N GLN A 78 7.01 -4.08 -12.02
CA GLN A 78 8.41 -3.72 -11.72
C GLN A 78 8.78 -2.31 -12.22
N SER A 79 8.07 -1.77 -13.21
CA SER A 79 8.30 -0.45 -13.78
C SER A 79 7.40 0.65 -13.18
N SER A 80 6.33 0.28 -12.48
CA SER A 80 5.35 1.23 -11.93
C SER A 80 4.69 0.63 -10.69
N TYR A 81 5.03 1.14 -9.51
CA TYR A 81 4.57 0.60 -8.24
C TYR A 81 4.35 1.68 -7.18
N ILE A 82 3.53 1.33 -6.20
CA ILE A 82 3.36 2.07 -4.95
C ILE A 82 3.89 1.25 -3.78
N CYS A 83 4.26 1.92 -2.69
CA CYS A 83 4.69 1.25 -1.48
C CYS A 83 3.57 1.18 -0.44
N VAL A 84 3.26 -0.01 0.06
CA VAL A 84 2.25 -0.23 1.10
C VAL A 84 2.94 -0.58 2.41
N GLN A 85 2.69 0.19 3.46
CA GLN A 85 3.19 -0.12 4.79
C GLN A 85 2.44 -1.32 5.37
N LEU A 86 3.18 -2.33 5.82
CA LEU A 86 2.61 -3.46 6.56
C LEU A 86 2.74 -3.17 8.06
N SER A 87 1.68 -2.65 8.68
CA SER A 87 1.61 -2.41 10.12
C SER A 87 1.71 -3.73 10.91
N LYS A 88 2.36 -3.68 12.09
CA LYS A 88 2.85 -4.86 12.82
C LYS A 88 1.75 -5.87 13.21
N ASN A 89 0.49 -5.44 13.28
CA ASN A 89 -0.60 -6.29 13.76
C ASN A 89 -1.57 -6.77 12.69
N GLN A 90 -1.80 -6.04 11.59
CA GLN A 90 -2.54 -6.48 10.39
C GLN A 90 -2.24 -5.48 9.27
N PRO A 91 -1.50 -5.78 8.17
CA PRO A 91 -1.36 -7.05 7.45
C PRO A 91 0.02 -7.77 7.50
N ARG A 92 0.98 -7.34 8.32
CA ARG A 92 2.41 -7.76 8.20
C ARG A 92 2.68 -9.27 8.16
N ALA A 93 2.20 -10.01 9.16
CA ALA A 93 2.51 -11.43 9.28
C ALA A 93 2.02 -12.25 8.07
N ALA A 94 0.90 -11.85 7.47
CA ALA A 94 0.26 -12.58 6.37
C ALA A 94 0.77 -12.18 4.98
N VAL A 95 1.12 -10.91 4.79
CA VAL A 95 1.40 -10.37 3.45
C VAL A 95 2.89 -10.35 3.12
N ASN A 96 3.76 -10.14 4.10
CA ASN A 96 5.16 -9.81 3.84
C ASN A 96 5.89 -10.91 3.04
N LEU A 97 6.73 -10.51 2.09
CA LEU A 97 7.42 -11.43 1.19
C LEU A 97 8.67 -12.09 1.79
N LYS A 98 9.21 -11.52 2.88
CA LYS A 98 10.37 -12.09 3.58
C LYS A 98 10.03 -13.45 4.20
N ASP A 99 8.90 -13.52 4.88
CA ASP A 99 8.41 -14.74 5.52
C ASP A 99 7.45 -15.52 4.61
N ASN A 100 6.76 -14.84 3.68
CA ASN A 100 5.79 -15.43 2.76
C ASN A 100 6.13 -15.15 1.28
N PRO A 101 7.25 -15.65 0.75
CA PRO A 101 7.67 -15.36 -0.63
C PRO A 101 6.65 -15.83 -1.69
N GLY A 102 5.80 -16.80 -1.37
CA GLY A 102 4.71 -17.28 -2.24
C GLY A 102 3.56 -16.29 -2.44
N ASN A 103 3.58 -15.13 -1.78
CA ASN A 103 2.62 -14.05 -2.06
C ASN A 103 3.04 -13.18 -3.25
N LEU A 104 4.25 -13.34 -3.79
CA LEU A 104 4.65 -12.64 -5.01
C LEU A 104 3.70 -13.00 -6.16
N GLY A 105 3.16 -11.99 -6.84
CA GLY A 105 2.18 -12.15 -7.92
C GLY A 105 0.72 -12.25 -7.47
N LYS A 106 0.44 -12.32 -6.16
CA LYS A 106 -0.94 -12.27 -5.65
C LYS A 106 -1.54 -10.88 -5.71
N THR A 107 -2.86 -10.81 -5.76
CA THR A 107 -3.57 -9.53 -5.67
C THR A 107 -3.78 -9.18 -4.21
N LEU A 108 -3.44 -7.95 -3.82
CA LEU A 108 -3.70 -7.41 -2.50
C LEU A 108 -4.62 -6.20 -2.63
N THR A 109 -5.70 -6.21 -1.87
CA THR A 109 -6.54 -5.03 -1.64
C THR A 109 -6.37 -4.60 -0.19
N VAL A 110 -6.07 -3.33 0.04
CA VAL A 110 -5.92 -2.75 1.38
C VAL A 110 -6.84 -1.57 1.58
N ARG A 111 -7.29 -1.34 2.82
CA ARG A 111 -7.93 -0.10 3.24
C ARG A 111 -6.98 0.72 4.08
N GLY A 112 -6.65 1.94 3.67
CA GLY A 112 -5.76 2.84 4.39
C GLY A 112 -5.67 4.22 3.75
N ASP A 113 -4.58 4.92 4.04
CA ASP A 113 -4.40 6.32 3.70
C ASP A 113 -3.42 6.48 2.55
N ILE A 114 -3.83 7.14 1.46
CA ILE A 114 -2.95 7.49 0.33
C ILE A 114 -2.07 8.66 0.75
N ILE A 115 -0.75 8.43 0.77
CA ILE A 115 0.24 9.37 1.32
C ILE A 115 1.61 9.19 0.63
N LEU A 116 2.54 10.14 0.81
CA LEU A 116 3.93 9.93 0.42
C LEU A 116 4.60 8.98 1.42
N TYR A 117 4.97 7.78 0.97
CA TYR A 117 5.62 6.75 1.79
C TYR A 117 6.89 6.24 1.09
N ASN A 118 8.01 6.14 1.82
CA ASN A 118 9.31 5.78 1.24
C ASN A 118 9.74 6.63 0.03
N ASN A 119 9.33 7.91 0.01
CA ASN A 119 9.57 8.88 -1.07
C ASN A 119 8.89 8.54 -2.41
N MET A 120 7.79 7.78 -2.37
CA MET A 120 6.94 7.49 -3.54
C MET A 120 5.46 7.45 -3.13
N PRO A 121 4.51 7.47 -4.09
CA PRO A 121 3.11 7.24 -3.78
C PRO A 121 2.93 5.91 -3.04
N GLY A 122 2.09 5.92 -2.01
CA GLY A 122 1.95 4.76 -1.14
C GLY A 122 0.71 4.78 -0.28
N VAL A 123 0.56 3.73 0.51
CA VAL A 123 -0.56 3.56 1.45
C VAL A 123 -0.03 3.25 2.85
N LYS A 124 -0.51 3.98 3.85
CA LYS A 124 -0.21 3.76 5.28
C LYS A 124 -1.46 3.52 6.10
N GLU A 125 -1.27 3.29 7.41
CA GLU A 125 -2.35 3.15 8.39
C GLU A 125 -3.41 2.11 7.97
N ILE A 126 -2.92 0.96 7.49
CA ILE A 126 -3.77 -0.10 6.97
C ILE A 126 -4.69 -0.63 8.08
N SER A 127 -5.99 -0.59 7.80
CA SER A 127 -7.06 -0.97 8.72
C SER A 127 -7.76 -2.28 8.32
N LYS A 128 -7.72 -2.64 7.03
CA LYS A 128 -8.27 -3.88 6.48
C LYS A 128 -7.43 -4.33 5.29
N TYR A 129 -7.43 -5.63 5.01
CA TYR A 129 -6.86 -6.17 3.78
C TYR A 129 -7.59 -7.43 3.35
N ASP A 130 -7.53 -7.72 2.05
CA ASP A 130 -7.90 -8.99 1.42
C ASP A 130 -6.83 -9.37 0.42
N MET A 131 -6.47 -10.66 0.35
CA MET A 131 -5.41 -11.15 -0.54
C MET A 131 -5.88 -12.41 -1.25
N GLN A 132 -5.74 -12.41 -2.59
CA GLN A 132 -6.15 -13.50 -3.49
C GLN A 132 -4.93 -14.17 -4.12
#